data_AF-A0A963HZ94-F1
#
_entry.id   AF-A0A963HZ94-F1
#
_cell.length_a   1.000
_cell.length_b   1.000
_cell.length_c   1.000
_cell.angle_alpha   90.00
_cell.angle_beta   90.00
_cell.angle_gamma   90.00
#
_symmetry.space_group_name_H-M   'P 1'
#
loop_
_entity.id
_entity.type
_entity.pdbx_description
1 polymer ?
#
loop_
_entity_poly.entity_id
_entity_poly.type
_entity_poly.pdbx_seq_one_letter_code
_entity_poly.pdbx_strand_id
1 'polypeptide(L)' 'MATILVPWFVLQPGLGIGCFARLAPKPAMTRLTNLSMHGIFGLGLCIGWVASASMA' A
#
# COMPACT_ATOMS: atom_id res chain seq x y z
N MET A 1 -2.90 -1.38 6.69
CA MET A 1 -2.28 -0.05 6.44
C MET A 1 -0.82 0.04 6.90
N ALA A 2 -0.41 -0.64 7.98
CA ALA A 2 1.00 -0.71 8.38
C ALA A 2 1.94 -1.27 7.29
N THR A 3 1.41 -2.06 6.35
CA THR A 3 2.14 -2.62 5.19
C THR A 3 2.78 -1.56 4.28
N ILE A 4 2.37 -0.30 4.37
CA ILE A 4 2.90 0.80 3.57
C ILE A 4 4.25 1.33 4.06
N LEU A 5 4.60 1.03 5.32
CA LEU A 5 5.80 1.55 5.96
C LEU A 5 7.07 1.06 5.26
N VAL A 6 7.14 -0.23 4.92
CA VAL A 6 8.29 -0.80 4.20
C VAL A 6 8.48 -0.13 2.82
N PRO A 7 7.43 0.01 1.99
CA PRO A 7 7.51 0.82 0.79
C PRO A 7 8.01 2.24 1.03
N TRP A 8 7.47 2.97 2.00
CA TRP A 8 7.77 4.38 2.19
C TRP A 8 9.16 4.67 2.75
N PHE A 9 9.75 3.74 3.51
CA PHE A 9 11.03 3.95 4.18
C PHE A 9 12.18 3.10 3.62
N VAL A 10 11.90 2.01 2.91
CA VAL A 10 12.94 1.13 2.37
C VAL A 10 12.91 1.16 0.85
N LEU A 11 11.80 0.77 0.23
CA LEU A 11 11.74 0.63 -1.23
C LEU A 11 11.78 1.99 -1.94
N GLN A 12 10.97 2.95 -1.53
CA GLN A 12 10.92 4.27 -2.17
C GLN A 12 12.25 5.04 -2.07
N PRO A 13 12.95 5.04 -0.91
CA PRO A 13 14.31 5.55 -0.85
C PRO A 13 15.30 4.77 -1.72
N GLY A 14 15.27 3.43 -1.68
CA GLY A 14 16.14 2.58 -2.51
C GLY A 14 15.92 2.76 -4.01
N LEU A 15 14.72 3.16 -4.42
CA LEU A 15 14.35 3.51 -5.79
C LEU A 15 14.67 4.98 -6.16
N GLY A 16 15.27 5.75 -5.25
CA GLY A 16 15.64 7.14 -5.50
C GLY A 16 14.48 8.15 -5.45
N ILE A 17 13.25 7.71 -5.17
CA ILE A 17 12.06 8.59 -5.04
C ILE A 17 11.87 9.15 -3.63
N GLY A 18 12.81 8.85 -2.73
CA GLY A 18 12.90 9.39 -1.37
C GLY A 18 11.87 8.83 -0.40
N CYS A 19 11.98 9.21 0.88
CA CYS A 19 11.01 8.79 1.90
C CYS A 19 9.62 9.33 1.57
N PHE A 20 8.59 8.50 1.76
CA PHE A 20 7.19 8.82 1.43
C PHE A 20 6.98 9.29 -0.03
N ALA A 21 7.82 8.82 -0.96
CA ALA A 21 7.83 9.18 -2.38
C ALA A 21 7.92 10.70 -2.61
N ARG A 22 8.58 11.43 -1.70
CA ARG A 22 8.64 12.90 -1.74
C ARG A 22 9.31 13.46 -3.00
N LEU A 23 10.18 12.68 -3.64
CA LEU A 23 10.89 13.04 -4.87
C LEU A 23 10.23 12.45 -6.13
N ALA A 24 9.09 11.75 -6.00
CA ALA A 24 8.36 11.30 -7.17
C ALA A 24 7.84 12.50 -8.00
N PRO A 25 7.64 12.36 -9.33
CA PRO A 25 7.13 13.44 -10.17
C PRO A 25 5.78 14.04 -9.68
N LYS A 26 4.95 13.22 -9.01
CA LYS A 26 3.67 13.62 -8.42
C LYS A 26 3.49 13.00 -7.02
N PRO A 27 4.12 13.56 -5.96
CA PRO A 27 4.22 12.90 -4.65
C PRO A 27 2.87 12.62 -3.99
N ALA A 28 1.93 13.57 -4.07
CA ALA A 28 0.59 13.41 -3.51
C ALA A 28 -0.17 12.27 -4.18
N MET A 29 -0.09 12.18 -5.51
CA MET A 29 -0.73 11.09 -6.26
C MET A 29 -0.08 9.75 -5.93
N THR A 30 1.24 9.67 -5.88
CA THR A 30 1.94 8.43 -5.51
C THR A 30 1.57 7.96 -4.11
N ARG A 31 1.46 8.86 -3.12
CA ARG A 31 1.01 8.53 -1.77
C ARG A 31 -0.43 8.02 -1.74
N LEU A 32 -1.33 8.68 -2.46
CA LEU A 32 -2.74 8.27 -2.55
C LEU A 32 -2.86 6.89 -3.22
N THR A 33 -2.18 6.66 -4.33
CA THR A 33 -2.14 5.35 -5.00
C THR A 33 -1.62 4.26 -4.07
N ASN A 34 -0.51 4.51 -3.36
CA ASN A 34 0.01 3.58 -2.37
C ASN A 34 -1.08 3.21 -1.35
N LEU A 35 -1.72 4.21 -0.74
CA LEU A 35 -2.73 3.97 0.29
C LEU A 35 -3.95 3.23 -0.26
N SER A 36 -4.44 3.62 -1.44
CA SER A 36 -5.56 2.96 -2.12
C SER A 36 -5.27 1.51 -2.42
N MET A 37 -4.09 1.18 -2.98
CA MET A 37 -3.75 -0.19 -3.32
C MET A 37 -3.62 -1.09 -2.08
N HIS A 38 -3.00 -0.60 -1.01
CA HIS A 38 -2.95 -1.34 0.25
C HIS A 38 -4.33 -1.46 0.93
N GLY A 39 -5.18 -0.44 0.78
CA GLY A 39 -6.59 -0.44 1.18
C GLY A 39 -7.38 -1.54 0.49
N ILE A 40 -7.40 -1.51 -0.84
CA ILE A 40 -8.10 -2.47 -1.69
C ILE A 40 -7.61 -3.90 -1.43
N PHE A 41 -6.30 -4.11 -1.38
CA PHE A 41 -5.73 -5.43 -1.09
C PHE A 41 -6.15 -5.95 0.29
N GLY A 42 -6.06 -5.12 1.33
CA GLY A 42 -6.49 -5.50 2.67
C GLY A 42 -8.00 -5.81 2.77
N LEU A 43 -8.82 -4.99 2.11
CA LEU A 43 -10.26 -5.24 2.02
C LEU A 43 -10.56 -6.55 1.28
N GLY A 44 -9.89 -6.80 0.16
CA GLY A 44 -10.02 -8.04 -0.60
C GLY A 44 -9.66 -9.27 0.21
N LEU A 45 -8.58 -9.21 1.01
CA LEU A 45 -8.20 -10.29 1.92
C LEU A 45 -9.26 -10.52 3.02
N CYS A 46 -9.79 -9.45 3.63
CA CYS A 46 -10.86 -9.59 4.63
C CYS A 46 -12.12 -10.21 4.04
N ILE A 47 -12.55 -9.74 2.85
CA ILE A 47 -13.72 -10.30 2.15
C ILE A 47 -13.47 -11.77 1.81
N GLY A 48 -12.30 -12.10 1.26
CA GLY A 48 -11.92 -13.47 0.93
C GLY A 48 -11.91 -14.37 2.16
N TRP A 49 -11.39 -13.90 3.29
CA TRP A 49 -11.43 -14.62 4.56
C TRP A 49 -12.87 -14.90 4.99
N VAL A 50 -13.72 -13.86 5.05
CA VAL A 50 -15.14 -14.01 5.45
C VAL A 50 -15.87 -14.98 4.52
N ALA A 51 -15.66 -14.86 3.21
CA ALA A 51 -16.24 -15.77 2.23
C ALA A 51 -15.78 -17.22 2.47
N SER A 52 -14.47 -17.45 2.66
CA SER A 52 -13.94 -18.80 2.93
C SER A 52 -14.44 -19.38 4.26
N ALA A 53 -14.57 -18.54 5.29
CA ALA A 53 -15.06 -18.94 6.61
C ALA A 53 -16.57 -19.27 6.60
N SER A 54 -17.34 -18.69 5.67
CA SER A 54 -18.76 -19.02 5.48
C SER A 54 -19.01 -20.32 4.72
N MET A 55 -17.97 -20.88 4.10
CA MET A 55 -18.01 -22.15 3.36
C MET A 55 -17.49 -23.34 4.20
N ALA A 56 -17.02 -23.08 5.42
CA ALA A 56 -16.57 -24.08 6.40
C ALA A 56 -17.69 -24.35 7.43
#